data_AF-A0AAD8DU45-F1
#
_entry.id   AF-A0AAD8DU45-F1
#
_cell.length_a   1.000
_cell.length_b   1.000
_cell.length_c   1.000
_cell.angle_alpha   90.00
_cell.angle_beta   90.00
_cell.angle_gamma   90.00
#
_symmetry.space_group_name_H-M   'P 1'
#
loop_
_entity.id
_entity.type
_entity.pdbx_description
1 polymer ?
#
loop_
_entity_poly.entity_id
_entity_poly.type
_entity_poly.pdbx_seq_one_letter_code
_entity_poly.pdbx_strand_id
1 'polypeptide(L)'
;MEKSIVLASLLILLSYMFEEATSAGCASNSETITLPQGTIKGSYDWFNNQRTFLGIPYASVTERFQDPGSPPSWNGTLTANSGNVMCNQYVKTLETPVGQEDCLVLNVYTPPSLEQQPFPVMVFIHGGGFYSGSNSELIYNPKFLVNKKVIVVTINYRLGAFGFLCLGLQEAPGNVGLKDQIAALKWVQNNIACFGESFLRDATRALYDYYFKVDSFRNLNKFLTRLPTKPGACHGDELFYIFQPVVYSLLPPTWNDAATIEAMTTFWTNFAKTGIPSNSRVSWRSSAEQLEFLEIDKEIKMRTLPNEDRMKFWRDAFEKYGRK
;
A
#
# COMPACT_ATOMS: atom_id res chain seq x y z
N MET A 1 27.78 -34.41 -14.68
CA MET A 1 27.49 -33.14 -15.35
C MET A 1 25.98 -33.01 -15.40
N GLU A 2 25.44 -32.12 -14.56
CA GLU A 2 24.29 -31.24 -14.83
C GLU A 2 24.04 -30.51 -13.51
N LYS A 3 24.54 -29.27 -13.46
CA LYS A 3 24.40 -28.37 -12.32
C LYS A 3 23.05 -27.67 -12.49
N SER A 4 22.02 -28.14 -11.77
CA SER A 4 20.82 -27.35 -11.54
C SER A 4 21.11 -26.37 -10.41
N ILE A 5 21.52 -25.15 -10.79
CA ILE A 5 21.59 -23.99 -9.91
C ILE A 5 20.15 -23.54 -9.69
N VAL A 6 19.52 -24.07 -8.65
CA VAL A 6 18.30 -23.48 -8.07
C VAL A 6 18.79 -22.31 -7.23
N LEU A 7 18.46 -21.10 -7.68
CA LEU A 7 18.56 -19.87 -6.89
C LEU A 7 17.72 -20.03 -5.63
N ALA A 8 18.33 -20.58 -4.58
CA ALA A 8 17.89 -20.44 -3.21
C ALA A 8 18.15 -18.99 -2.81
N SER A 9 17.18 -18.13 -3.11
CA SER A 9 17.14 -16.73 -2.70
C SER A 9 17.28 -16.65 -1.18
N LEU A 10 18.38 -16.04 -0.74
CA LEU A 10 18.68 -15.48 0.58
C LEU A 10 17.45 -15.40 1.51
N LEU A 11 17.28 -16.42 2.36
CA LEU A 11 16.32 -16.45 3.45
C LEU A 11 16.97 -17.19 4.62
N ILE A 12 18.04 -16.61 5.19
CA ILE A 12 18.59 -16.88 6.52
C ILE A 12 19.58 -15.75 6.83
N LEU A 13 19.45 -15.16 8.03
CA LEU A 13 20.24 -14.07 8.63
C LEU A 13 19.71 -12.63 8.44
N LEU A 14 18.46 -12.40 8.84
CA LEU A 14 18.07 -11.18 9.57
C LEU A 14 17.37 -11.53 10.89
N SER A 15 17.76 -12.65 11.51
CA SER A 15 17.45 -12.95 12.90
C SER A 15 18.57 -12.41 13.79
N TYR A 16 18.79 -11.11 13.78
CA TYR A 16 19.59 -10.43 14.78
C TYR A 16 18.92 -9.09 15.10
N MET A 17 18.46 -9.00 16.35
CA MET A 17 18.01 -7.79 17.04
C MET A 17 16.68 -7.23 16.53
N PHE A 18 15.58 -7.86 16.97
CA PHE A 18 14.39 -7.09 17.34
C PHE A 18 14.76 -6.21 18.53
N GLU A 19 15.38 -5.06 18.26
CA GLU A 19 15.25 -3.95 19.18
C GLU A 19 13.80 -3.50 19.07
N GLU A 20 13.06 -3.62 20.18
CA GLU A 20 11.87 -2.81 20.39
C GLU A 20 12.21 -1.38 19.93
N ALA A 21 11.37 -0.79 19.07
CA ALA A 21 11.58 0.59 18.63
C ALA A 21 11.63 1.47 19.89
N THR A 22 12.84 1.81 20.33
CA THR A 22 13.03 2.57 21.55
C THR A 22 12.45 3.96 21.31
N SER A 23 11.52 4.37 22.16
CA SER A 23 10.89 5.70 22.14
C SER A 23 11.86 6.86 22.46
N ALA A 24 13.16 6.61 22.48
CA ALA A 24 14.21 7.54 22.85
C ALA A 24 14.36 8.63 21.77
N GLY A 25 13.51 9.66 21.87
CA GLY A 25 13.52 10.82 20.97
C GLY A 25 12.13 11.28 20.53
N CYS A 26 11.07 10.50 20.79
CA CYS A 26 9.72 10.88 20.44
C CYS A 26 9.06 11.67 21.58
N ALA A 27 8.44 12.80 21.25
CA ALA A 27 7.48 13.49 22.11
C ALA A 27 6.23 13.82 21.29
N SER A 28 5.05 13.46 21.79
CA SER A 28 3.77 13.60 21.10
C SER A 28 2.79 14.43 21.92
N ASN A 29 2.26 15.49 21.32
CA ASN A 29 0.98 16.12 21.68
C ASN A 29 -0.05 15.77 20.59
N SER A 30 -1.36 15.94 20.84
CA SER A 30 -2.45 15.47 19.96
C SER A 30 -2.25 15.77 18.47
N GLU A 31 -1.64 16.92 18.13
CA GLU A 31 -1.37 17.36 16.75
C GLU A 31 0.13 17.44 16.38
N THR A 32 1.06 17.31 17.32
CA THR A 32 2.49 17.56 17.09
C THR A 32 3.33 16.36 17.49
N ILE A 33 4.20 15.89 16.59
CA ILE A 33 5.08 14.73 16.79
C ILE A 33 6.52 15.18 16.60
N THR A 34 7.39 14.82 17.54
CA THR A 34 8.84 15.03 17.41
C THR A 34 9.48 13.76 16.83
N LEU A 35 10.14 13.90 15.68
CA LEU A 35 10.93 12.85 15.03
C LEU A 35 12.42 13.18 15.13
N PRO A 36 13.33 12.21 14.91
CA PRO A 36 14.77 12.49 14.80
C PRO A 36 15.13 13.54 13.74
N GLN A 37 14.33 13.66 12.68
CA GLN A 37 14.53 14.63 11.58
C GLN A 37 14.05 16.04 11.95
N GLY A 38 13.16 16.17 12.94
CA GLY A 38 12.54 17.43 13.33
C GLY A 38 11.10 17.25 13.80
N THR A 39 10.47 18.36 14.18
CA THR A 39 9.08 18.34 14.66
C THR A 39 8.12 18.47 13.50
N ILE A 40 7.05 17.67 13.48
CA ILE A 40 5.94 17.77 12.54
C ILE A 40 4.64 18.16 13.26
N LYS A 41 3.79 18.93 12.59
CA LYS A 41 2.40 19.20 13.00
C LYS A 41 1.44 18.64 11.96
N GLY A 42 0.59 17.71 12.37
CA GLY A 42 -0.47 17.12 11.54
C GLY A 42 -1.78 17.89 11.63
N SER A 43 -2.87 17.22 11.27
CA SER A 43 -4.25 17.74 11.35
C SER A 43 -5.23 16.63 11.75
N TYR A 44 -6.37 17.02 12.31
CA TYR A 44 -7.48 16.09 12.59
C TYR A 44 -8.53 16.17 11.48
N ASP A 45 -8.84 15.04 10.86
CA ASP A 45 -9.91 14.90 9.88
C ASP A 45 -11.19 14.47 10.61
N TRP A 46 -12.04 15.46 10.92
CA TRP A 46 -13.29 15.26 11.66
C TRP A 46 -14.33 14.44 10.91
N PHE A 47 -14.33 14.48 9.58
CA PHE A 47 -15.30 13.75 8.77
C PHE A 47 -14.99 12.26 8.69
N ASN A 48 -13.70 11.92 8.68
CA ASN A 48 -13.25 10.52 8.60
C ASN A 48 -12.79 9.95 9.94
N ASN A 49 -12.76 10.77 10.99
CA ASN A 49 -12.42 10.41 12.36
C ASN A 49 -11.00 9.83 12.49
N GLN A 50 -10.00 10.58 11.98
CA GLN A 50 -8.60 10.14 11.95
C GLN A 50 -7.66 11.33 12.09
N ARG A 51 -6.46 11.10 12.62
CA ARG A 51 -5.36 12.07 12.51
C ARG A 51 -4.60 11.84 11.22
N THR A 52 -4.11 12.92 10.64
CA THR A 52 -3.44 12.94 9.35
C THR A 52 -2.13 13.70 9.45
N PHE A 53 -1.07 13.13 8.87
CA PHE A 53 0.22 13.77 8.72
C PHE A 53 0.65 13.55 7.27
N LEU A 54 0.50 14.56 6.43
CA LEU A 54 0.59 14.46 4.99
C LEU A 54 1.87 15.12 4.46
N GLY A 55 2.53 14.47 3.52
CA GLY A 55 3.69 15.03 2.81
C GLY A 55 4.97 15.05 3.64
N ILE A 56 5.18 14.06 4.53
CA ILE A 56 6.41 13.97 5.32
C ILE A 56 7.54 13.44 4.42
N PRO A 57 8.67 14.15 4.26
CA PRO A 57 9.79 13.68 3.45
C PRO A 57 10.49 12.50 4.14
N TYR A 58 10.57 11.37 3.45
CA TYR A 58 11.26 10.17 3.94
C TYR A 58 12.66 10.01 3.34
N ALA A 59 12.95 10.72 2.25
CA ALA A 59 14.23 10.73 1.57
C ALA A 59 14.36 12.02 0.76
N SER A 60 15.59 12.32 0.34
CA SER A 60 15.89 13.43 -0.57
C SER A 60 16.26 12.91 -1.96
N VAL A 61 15.95 13.69 -3.00
CA VAL A 61 16.46 13.45 -4.36
C VAL A 61 17.66 14.37 -4.56
N THR A 62 18.87 13.87 -4.35
CA THR A 62 20.12 14.63 -4.58
C THR A 62 20.52 14.59 -6.04
N GLU A 63 20.50 13.40 -6.64
CA GLU A 63 20.85 13.15 -8.03
C GLU A 63 19.69 12.40 -8.71
N ARG A 64 19.25 12.90 -9.86
CA ARG A 64 17.97 12.53 -10.49
C ARG A 64 17.73 11.03 -10.64
N PHE A 65 18.73 10.28 -11.12
CA PHE A 65 18.63 8.86 -11.45
C PHE A 65 19.39 7.94 -10.49
N GLN A 66 19.88 8.48 -9.37
CA GLN A 66 20.62 7.71 -8.38
C GLN A 66 19.76 7.37 -7.17
N ASP A 67 20.35 6.61 -6.25
CA ASP A 67 19.70 6.14 -5.03
C ASP A 67 19.15 7.31 -4.20
N PRO A 68 18.04 7.11 -3.47
CA PRO A 68 17.51 8.13 -2.59
C PRO A 68 18.54 8.54 -1.52
N GLY A 69 18.66 9.83 -1.28
CA GLY A 69 19.45 10.37 -0.18
C GLY A 69 18.78 10.11 1.19
N SER A 70 19.48 10.50 2.25
CA SER A 70 18.94 10.40 3.60
C SER A 70 17.67 11.24 3.79
N PRO A 71 16.79 10.88 4.75
CA PRO A 71 15.67 11.73 5.14
C PRO A 71 16.19 13.12 5.54
N PRO A 72 15.66 14.21 4.96
CA PRO A 72 16.11 15.56 5.30
C PRO A 72 15.71 15.91 6.73
N SER A 73 16.59 16.64 7.44
CA SER A 73 16.27 17.25 8.74
C SER A 73 15.88 18.72 8.55
N TRP A 74 15.02 19.24 9.42
CA TRP A 74 14.59 20.63 9.39
C TRP A 74 14.59 21.27 10.78
N ASN A 75 14.76 22.59 10.81
CA ASN A 75 14.63 23.39 12.03
C ASN A 75 13.17 23.83 12.21
N GLY A 76 12.70 23.81 13.46
CA GLY A 76 11.32 24.21 13.79
C GLY A 76 10.30 23.12 13.51
N THR A 77 9.06 23.53 13.19
CA THR A 77 7.93 22.61 13.00
C THR A 77 7.48 22.60 11.54
N LEU A 78 7.61 21.45 10.87
CA LEU A 78 7.06 21.21 9.55
C LEU A 78 5.55 20.97 9.65
N THR A 79 4.75 21.73 8.90
CA THR A 79 3.30 21.48 8.82
C THR A 79 3.04 20.38 7.79
N ALA A 80 2.66 19.20 8.28
CA ALA A 80 2.41 18.00 7.49
C ALA A 80 0.93 17.94 7.05
N ASN A 81 0.54 18.85 6.14
CA ASN A 81 -0.81 18.92 5.57
C ASN A 81 -0.83 18.92 4.03
N SER A 82 0.30 18.60 3.39
CA SER A 82 0.44 18.60 1.93
C SER A 82 0.16 17.22 1.34
N GLY A 83 -1.11 16.92 1.07
CA GLY A 83 -1.55 15.62 0.51
C GLY A 83 -1.45 15.47 -1.01
N ASN A 84 -0.92 16.48 -1.72
CA ASN A 84 -0.97 16.57 -3.20
C ASN A 84 0.41 16.52 -3.88
N VAL A 85 1.47 16.17 -3.15
CA VAL A 85 2.79 15.96 -3.76
C VAL A 85 2.72 14.73 -4.66
N MET A 86 3.14 14.87 -5.91
CA MET A 86 3.19 13.79 -6.90
C MET A 86 4.55 13.74 -7.55
N CYS A 87 5.06 12.54 -7.82
CA CYS A 87 6.22 12.37 -8.67
C CYS A 87 5.88 12.67 -10.13
N ASN A 88 6.88 13.16 -10.88
CA ASN A 88 6.77 13.43 -12.31
C ASN A 88 6.14 12.27 -13.08
N GLN A 89 5.02 12.55 -13.75
CA GLN A 89 4.26 11.58 -14.51
C GLN A 89 3.36 12.26 -15.55
N TYR A 90 2.83 11.48 -16.49
CA TYR A 90 1.81 11.94 -17.43
C TYR A 90 0.44 11.41 -17.03
N VAL A 91 -0.50 12.29 -16.71
CA VAL A 91 -1.86 11.89 -16.34
C VAL A 91 -2.72 11.83 -17.59
N LYS A 92 -2.97 10.60 -18.06
CA LYS A 92 -3.70 10.34 -19.31
C LYS A 92 -5.10 10.98 -19.35
N THR A 93 -5.79 11.04 -18.22
CA THR A 93 -7.15 11.62 -18.13
C THR A 93 -7.16 13.15 -18.22
N LEU A 94 -6.05 13.81 -17.90
CA LEU A 94 -5.88 15.27 -17.98
C LEU A 94 -5.04 15.70 -19.20
N GLU A 95 -4.54 14.74 -19.97
CA GLU A 95 -3.65 14.94 -21.12
C GLU A 95 -2.42 15.83 -20.82
N THR A 96 -1.96 15.87 -19.58
CA THR A 96 -0.99 16.86 -19.09
C THR A 96 0.10 16.21 -18.22
N PRO A 97 1.39 16.61 -18.36
CA PRO A 97 2.44 16.24 -17.42
C PRO A 97 2.26 16.96 -16.07
N VAL A 98 2.39 16.23 -14.98
CA VAL A 98 2.23 16.74 -13.61
C VAL A 98 3.34 16.22 -12.69
N GLY A 99 3.43 16.82 -11.50
CA GLY A 99 4.34 16.38 -10.45
C GLY A 99 5.63 17.19 -10.39
N GLN A 100 6.55 16.72 -9.54
CA GLN A 100 7.86 17.32 -9.29
C GLN A 100 8.89 16.21 -9.01
N GLU A 101 10.19 16.56 -9.07
CA GLU A 101 11.28 15.61 -8.74
C GLU A 101 11.41 15.40 -7.22
N ASP A 102 11.24 16.46 -6.42
CA ASP A 102 11.22 16.37 -4.95
C ASP A 102 9.88 15.84 -4.45
N CYS A 103 9.67 14.53 -4.65
CA CYS A 103 8.39 13.87 -4.43
C CYS A 103 8.44 12.70 -3.43
N LEU A 104 9.61 12.44 -2.82
CA LEU A 104 9.85 11.31 -1.90
C LEU A 104 9.26 11.58 -0.51
N VAL A 105 7.92 11.67 -0.49
CA VAL A 105 7.12 11.91 0.70
C VAL A 105 6.18 10.75 0.99
N LEU A 106 5.78 10.64 2.25
CA LEU A 106 4.76 9.72 2.73
C LEU A 106 3.69 10.43 3.55
N ASN A 107 2.54 9.77 3.69
CA ASN A 107 1.46 10.21 4.56
C ASN A 107 1.28 9.17 5.66
N VAL A 108 1.01 9.62 6.89
CA VAL A 108 0.67 8.76 8.04
C VAL A 108 -0.72 9.10 8.53
N TYR A 109 -1.56 8.08 8.68
CA TYR A 109 -2.92 8.16 9.20
C TYR A 109 -3.03 7.33 10.47
N THR A 110 -3.51 7.93 11.54
CA THR A 110 -3.64 7.24 12.84
C THR A 110 -5.06 7.31 13.39
N PRO A 111 -5.46 6.34 14.22
CA PRO A 111 -6.67 6.46 15.02
C PRO A 111 -6.67 7.75 15.86
N PRO A 112 -7.85 8.28 16.21
CA PRO A 112 -7.99 9.53 16.95
C PRO A 112 -7.56 9.42 18.42
N SER A 113 -7.64 8.22 19.00
CA SER A 113 -7.22 7.94 20.37
C SER A 113 -5.83 7.33 20.38
N LEU A 114 -4.93 7.90 21.18
CA LEU A 114 -3.69 7.28 21.62
C LEU A 114 -4.04 6.30 22.75
N GLU A 115 -4.74 5.21 22.41
CA GLU A 115 -4.95 4.12 23.37
C GLU A 115 -3.58 3.54 23.78
N GLN A 116 -3.48 3.02 25.00
CA GLN A 116 -2.28 2.35 25.55
C GLN A 116 -2.06 0.95 24.94
N GLN A 117 -2.53 0.73 23.71
CA GLN A 117 -2.37 -0.54 23.01
C GLN A 117 -1.67 -0.28 21.68
N PRO A 118 -0.68 -1.11 21.32
CA PRO A 118 0.05 -0.89 20.10
C PRO A 118 -0.83 -1.21 18.89
N PHE A 119 -0.92 -0.27 17.95
CA PHE A 119 -1.64 -0.47 16.70
C PHE A 119 -0.75 -1.17 15.66
N PRO A 120 -1.27 -2.14 14.88
CA PRO A 120 -0.54 -2.65 13.73
C PRO A 120 -0.37 -1.54 12.68
N VAL A 121 0.71 -1.64 11.90
CA VAL A 121 1.03 -0.71 10.82
C VAL A 121 0.84 -1.39 9.47
N MET A 122 0.13 -0.74 8.55
CA MET A 122 0.04 -1.12 7.14
C MET A 122 0.73 -0.06 6.28
N VAL A 123 1.67 -0.48 5.44
CA VAL A 123 2.30 0.41 4.44
C VAL A 123 1.72 0.08 3.07
N PHE A 124 1.09 1.06 2.44
CA PHE A 124 0.52 0.96 1.11
C PHE A 124 1.44 1.61 0.07
N ILE A 125 1.79 0.83 -0.94
CA ILE A 125 2.56 1.26 -2.10
C ILE A 125 1.61 1.25 -3.30
N HIS A 126 1.37 2.42 -3.89
CA HIS A 126 0.40 2.53 -4.98
C HIS A 126 0.87 1.80 -6.26
N GLY A 127 -0.10 1.30 -7.03
CA GLY A 127 0.14 0.76 -8.37
C GLY A 127 0.28 1.85 -9.44
N GLY A 128 -0.01 1.50 -10.71
CA GLY A 128 0.07 2.43 -11.85
C GLY A 128 1.19 2.10 -12.85
N GLY A 129 1.60 0.82 -12.91
CA GLY A 129 2.53 0.31 -13.90
C GLY A 129 3.95 0.88 -13.80
N PHE A 130 4.31 1.41 -12.62
CA PHE A 130 5.57 2.10 -12.35
C PHE A 130 5.79 3.42 -13.11
N TYR A 131 4.80 3.93 -13.86
CA TYR A 131 4.90 5.20 -14.60
C TYR A 131 3.87 6.26 -14.18
N SER A 132 2.91 5.90 -13.32
CA SER A 132 1.85 6.79 -12.83
C SER A 132 1.37 6.38 -11.43
N GLY A 133 0.63 7.27 -10.77
CA GLY A 133 0.08 7.08 -9.43
C GLY A 133 0.68 8.04 -8.39
N SER A 134 0.09 8.06 -7.19
CA SER A 134 0.59 8.82 -6.04
C SER A 134 0.00 8.26 -4.75
N ASN A 135 0.46 8.77 -3.61
CA ASN A 135 -0.04 8.45 -2.28
C ASN A 135 -1.25 9.29 -1.83
N SER A 136 -1.86 10.04 -2.77
CA SER A 136 -2.87 11.05 -2.48
C SER A 136 -4.10 10.48 -1.78
N GLU A 137 -4.52 11.14 -0.71
CA GLU A 137 -5.75 10.81 0.02
C GLU A 137 -7.02 11.02 -0.80
N LEU A 138 -6.97 11.76 -1.90
CA LEU A 138 -8.10 11.91 -2.81
C LEU A 138 -8.53 10.57 -3.41
N ILE A 139 -7.60 9.62 -3.53
CA ILE A 139 -7.85 8.26 -4.02
C ILE A 139 -7.74 7.24 -2.89
N TYR A 140 -6.71 7.36 -2.06
CA TYR A 140 -6.32 6.35 -1.07
C TYR A 140 -6.57 6.79 0.38
N ASN A 141 -7.68 7.47 0.68
CA ASN A 141 -8.04 7.79 2.07
C ASN A 141 -8.32 6.48 2.86
N PRO A 142 -7.58 6.17 3.93
CA PRO A 142 -7.63 4.87 4.59
C PRO A 142 -8.68 4.78 5.72
N LYS A 143 -9.68 5.67 5.75
CA LYS A 143 -10.61 5.79 6.89
C LYS A 143 -11.21 4.47 7.39
N PHE A 144 -11.49 3.53 6.49
CA PHE A 144 -12.09 2.25 6.87
C PHE A 144 -11.10 1.37 7.65
N LEU A 145 -9.82 1.41 7.30
CA LEU A 145 -8.74 0.72 8.00
C LEU A 145 -8.43 1.42 9.34
N VAL A 146 -8.32 2.76 9.33
CA VAL A 146 -7.99 3.54 10.52
C VAL A 146 -9.05 3.41 11.61
N ASN A 147 -10.32 3.44 11.24
CA ASN A 147 -11.44 3.22 12.19
C ASN A 147 -11.48 1.78 12.75
N LYS A 148 -10.75 0.83 12.13
CA LYS A 148 -10.49 -0.51 12.67
C LYS A 148 -9.18 -0.58 13.47
N LYS A 149 -8.66 0.55 13.96
CA LYS A 149 -7.50 0.62 14.87
C LYS A 149 -6.21 0.10 14.23
N VAL A 150 -5.89 0.65 13.06
CA VAL A 150 -4.66 0.36 12.30
C VAL A 150 -4.03 1.69 11.89
N ILE A 151 -2.70 1.79 12.02
CA ILE A 151 -1.95 2.92 11.45
C ILE A 151 -1.69 2.61 9.98
N VAL A 152 -2.01 3.54 9.09
CA VAL A 152 -1.79 3.38 7.65
C VAL A 152 -0.77 4.40 7.18
N VAL A 153 0.21 3.93 6.41
CA VAL A 153 1.21 4.76 5.75
C VAL A 153 1.05 4.61 4.24
N THR A 154 0.97 5.72 3.49
CA THR A 154 0.96 5.70 2.02
C THR A 154 2.18 6.44 1.49
N ILE A 155 2.90 5.85 0.52
CA ILE A 155 4.19 6.39 0.04
C ILE A 155 4.15 6.78 -1.43
N ASN A 156 4.82 7.86 -1.79
CA ASN A 156 5.24 8.11 -3.17
C ASN A 156 6.57 7.39 -3.42
N TYR A 157 6.89 7.11 -4.69
CA TYR A 157 8.20 6.66 -5.15
C TYR A 157 8.41 7.17 -6.58
N ARG A 158 9.66 7.34 -7.04
CA ARG A 158 9.91 7.86 -8.40
C ARG A 158 9.33 6.93 -9.47
N LEU A 159 8.81 7.53 -10.54
CA LEU A 159 8.06 6.86 -11.60
C LEU A 159 8.75 7.00 -12.96
N GLY A 160 8.38 6.13 -13.90
CA GLY A 160 8.83 6.17 -15.29
C GLY A 160 10.36 6.19 -15.40
N ALA A 161 10.90 7.01 -16.28
CA ALA A 161 12.34 7.17 -16.43
C ALA A 161 13.02 7.69 -15.15
N PHE A 162 12.35 8.51 -14.33
CA PHE A 162 12.93 9.02 -13.09
C PHE A 162 13.20 7.92 -12.06
N GLY A 163 12.37 6.87 -12.03
CA GLY A 163 12.51 5.74 -11.10
C GLY A 163 13.20 4.51 -11.68
N PHE A 164 13.13 4.31 -12.99
CA PHE A 164 13.42 3.01 -13.60
C PHE A 164 14.31 3.07 -14.83
N LEU A 165 14.90 4.23 -15.15
CA LEU A 165 15.93 4.32 -16.20
C LEU A 165 17.16 3.47 -15.82
N CYS A 166 17.57 2.59 -16.72
CA CYS A 166 18.77 1.77 -16.58
C CYS A 166 19.58 1.88 -17.87
N LEU A 167 20.78 2.46 -17.77
CA LEU A 167 21.71 2.60 -18.90
C LEU A 167 22.95 1.69 -18.78
N GLY A 168 23.04 0.89 -17.71
CA GLY A 168 24.24 0.12 -17.38
C GLY A 168 25.42 1.01 -16.94
N LEU A 169 25.13 2.24 -16.51
CA LEU A 169 26.09 3.22 -16.02
C LEU A 169 25.90 3.47 -14.52
N GLN A 170 26.93 3.95 -13.84
CA GLN A 170 26.88 4.23 -12.40
C GLN A 170 25.85 5.31 -12.07
N GLU A 171 25.66 6.28 -12.95
CA GLU A 171 24.73 7.41 -12.79
C GLU A 171 23.26 7.03 -13.02
N ALA A 172 23.00 5.90 -13.69
CA ALA A 172 21.66 5.39 -13.98
C ALA A 172 21.62 3.86 -13.84
N PRO A 173 21.72 3.34 -12.59
CA PRO A 173 21.87 1.91 -12.31
C PRO A 173 20.55 1.12 -12.44
N GLY A 174 19.41 1.80 -12.60
CA GLY A 174 18.08 1.18 -12.63
C GLY A 174 17.48 0.95 -11.24
N ASN A 175 16.17 0.73 -11.22
CA ASN A 175 15.38 0.38 -10.03
C ASN A 175 15.47 1.36 -8.85
N VAL A 176 15.84 2.63 -9.07
CA VAL A 176 15.91 3.62 -7.98
C VAL A 176 14.53 3.90 -7.37
N GLY A 177 13.45 3.75 -8.14
CA GLY A 177 12.07 3.77 -7.62
C GLY A 177 11.77 2.63 -6.64
N LEU A 178 12.40 1.45 -6.78
CA LEU A 178 12.30 0.39 -5.76
C LEU A 178 13.16 0.71 -4.54
N LYS A 179 14.32 1.35 -4.74
CA LYS A 179 15.16 1.82 -3.63
C LYS A 179 14.47 2.92 -2.83
N ASP A 180 13.67 3.77 -3.46
CA ASP A 180 12.79 4.73 -2.80
C ASP A 180 11.79 4.03 -1.87
N GLN A 181 11.15 2.95 -2.33
CA GLN A 181 10.24 2.15 -1.51
C GLN A 181 10.97 1.55 -0.29
N ILE A 182 12.20 1.04 -0.48
CA ILE A 182 13.03 0.55 0.63
C ILE A 182 13.37 1.67 1.62
N ALA A 183 13.72 2.86 1.13
CA ALA A 183 14.00 4.02 1.97
C ALA A 183 12.77 4.42 2.81
N ALA A 184 11.58 4.42 2.19
CA ALA A 184 10.33 4.68 2.90
C ALA A 184 10.05 3.63 3.98
N LEU A 185 10.25 2.34 3.69
CA LEU A 185 10.06 1.27 4.68
C LEU A 185 11.04 1.39 5.86
N LYS A 186 12.30 1.73 5.60
CA LYS A 186 13.29 2.03 6.66
C LYS A 186 12.88 3.23 7.49
N TRP A 187 12.36 4.27 6.84
CA TRP A 187 11.82 5.43 7.56
C TRP A 187 10.66 5.02 8.47
N VAL A 188 9.72 4.21 7.97
CA VAL A 188 8.59 3.71 8.79
C VAL A 188 9.11 2.93 9.99
N GLN A 189 10.04 2.00 9.78
CA GLN A 189 10.65 1.21 10.86
C GLN A 189 11.24 2.09 11.97
N ASN A 190 11.92 3.18 11.59
CA ASN A 190 12.63 4.03 12.54
C ASN A 190 11.74 5.08 13.23
N ASN A 191 10.56 5.39 12.69
CA ASN A 191 9.79 6.57 13.13
C ASN A 191 8.34 6.27 13.54
N ILE A 192 7.76 5.14 13.13
CA ILE A 192 6.31 4.93 13.28
C ILE A 192 5.86 4.84 14.75
N ALA A 193 6.76 4.44 15.65
CA ALA A 193 6.53 4.45 17.10
C ALA A 193 6.25 5.85 17.66
N CYS A 194 6.71 6.93 17.00
CA CYS A 194 6.40 8.30 17.43
C CYS A 194 4.93 8.69 17.13
N PHE A 195 4.22 7.95 16.28
CA PHE A 195 2.83 8.24 15.88
C PHE A 195 1.78 7.57 16.78
N GLY A 196 2.24 6.78 17.75
CA GLY A 196 1.45 6.00 18.70
C GLY A 196 2.19 4.70 19.04
N GLU A 197 1.82 4.06 20.14
CA GLU A 197 2.28 2.68 20.36
C GLU A 197 1.92 1.86 19.13
N SER A 198 2.90 1.15 18.59
CA SER A 198 2.74 0.41 17.34
C SER A 198 3.62 -0.82 17.34
N PHE A 199 3.23 -1.82 16.54
CA PHE A 199 4.06 -2.99 16.32
C PHE A 199 4.14 -3.31 14.83
N LEU A 200 5.30 -3.83 14.44
CA LEU A 200 5.53 -4.42 13.14
C LEU A 200 5.56 -5.94 13.31
N ARG A 201 4.80 -6.66 12.48
CA ARG A 201 4.86 -8.13 12.43
C ARG A 201 5.84 -8.57 11.37
N ASP A 202 6.59 -9.62 11.68
CA ASP A 202 7.33 -10.37 10.67
C ASP A 202 6.39 -10.99 9.65
N ALA A 203 6.87 -11.05 8.41
CA ALA A 203 6.18 -11.74 7.33
C ALA A 203 6.02 -13.23 7.68
N THR A 204 4.77 -13.69 7.80
CA THR A 204 4.48 -15.12 7.90
C THR A 204 4.75 -15.81 6.57
N ARG A 205 5.19 -17.07 6.57
CA ARG A 205 5.24 -17.90 5.35
C ARG A 205 3.85 -18.23 4.75
N ALA A 206 2.77 -17.88 5.45
CA ALA A 206 1.41 -18.08 4.97
C ALA A 206 1.09 -17.10 3.83
N LEU A 207 0.66 -17.65 2.69
CA LEU A 207 0.09 -16.93 1.56
C LEU A 207 -1.43 -16.96 1.66
N TYR A 208 -2.13 -15.88 1.33
CA TYR A 208 -3.59 -15.82 1.32
C TYR A 208 -4.08 -15.20 0.01
N ASP A 209 -4.55 -16.04 -0.89
CA ASP A 209 -5.05 -15.57 -2.19
C ASP A 209 -6.55 -15.28 -2.13
N TYR A 210 -7.01 -14.28 -2.88
CA TYR A 210 -8.43 -14.01 -3.09
C TYR A 210 -8.73 -13.67 -4.54
N TYR A 211 -9.99 -13.85 -4.92
CA TYR A 211 -10.52 -13.47 -6.21
C TYR A 211 -11.73 -12.56 -6.02
N PHE A 212 -11.54 -11.28 -6.36
CA PHE A 212 -12.56 -10.24 -6.19
C PHE A 212 -13.45 -10.15 -7.43
N LYS A 213 -14.75 -10.37 -7.25
CA LYS A 213 -15.75 -10.43 -8.33
C LYS A 213 -16.90 -9.44 -8.15
N VAL A 214 -16.94 -8.70 -7.03
CA VAL A 214 -18.00 -7.73 -6.76
C VAL A 214 -18.11 -6.72 -7.89
N ASP A 215 -19.33 -6.56 -8.38
CA ASP A 215 -19.69 -5.65 -9.46
C ASP A 215 -20.71 -4.64 -8.94
N SER A 216 -20.25 -3.41 -8.71
CA SER A 216 -21.07 -2.31 -8.21
C SER A 216 -20.60 -0.96 -8.77
N PHE A 217 -21.29 0.12 -8.39
CA PHE A 217 -20.90 1.48 -8.77
C PHE A 217 -19.54 1.91 -8.17
N ARG A 218 -19.00 1.16 -7.20
CA ARG A 218 -17.69 1.41 -6.61
C ARG A 218 -16.53 0.90 -7.47
N ASN A 219 -16.80 0.13 -8.52
CA ASN A 219 -15.83 -0.31 -9.52
C ASN A 219 -15.38 0.84 -10.44
N LEU A 220 -14.78 1.90 -9.87
CA LEU A 220 -14.44 3.12 -10.61
C LEU A 220 -13.45 2.85 -11.75
N ASN A 221 -12.48 1.95 -11.56
CA ASN A 221 -11.48 1.67 -12.60
C ASN A 221 -12.14 1.03 -13.81
N LYS A 222 -13.16 0.19 -13.63
CA LYS A 222 -13.94 -0.37 -14.74
C LYS A 222 -14.64 0.71 -15.56
N PHE A 223 -15.20 1.74 -14.91
CA PHE A 223 -15.78 2.88 -15.62
C PHE A 223 -14.71 3.71 -16.35
N LEU A 224 -13.58 4.01 -15.69
CA LEU A 224 -12.48 4.78 -16.26
C LEU A 224 -11.78 4.05 -17.43
N THR A 225 -11.77 2.72 -17.41
CA THR A 225 -11.18 1.88 -18.46
C THR A 225 -12.16 1.53 -19.60
N ARG A 226 -13.32 2.20 -19.66
CA ARG A 226 -14.33 2.03 -20.72
C ARG A 226 -14.90 0.61 -20.81
N LEU A 227 -15.02 -0.08 -19.68
CA LEU A 227 -15.66 -1.41 -19.58
C LEU A 227 -16.97 -1.41 -18.77
N PRO A 228 -17.84 -0.37 -18.85
CA PRO A 228 -18.96 -0.21 -17.92
C PRO A 228 -20.01 -1.33 -18.02
N THR A 229 -20.11 -2.00 -19.16
CA THR A 229 -21.12 -3.05 -19.42
C THR A 229 -20.60 -4.47 -19.23
N LYS A 230 -19.30 -4.65 -18.97
CA LYS A 230 -18.72 -5.99 -18.75
C LYS A 230 -19.02 -6.45 -17.32
N PRO A 231 -19.50 -7.67 -17.07
CA PRO A 231 -19.76 -8.12 -15.71
C PRO A 231 -18.46 -8.30 -14.92
N GLY A 232 -18.55 -8.10 -13.60
CA GLY A 232 -17.46 -8.28 -12.65
C GLY A 232 -16.61 -7.03 -12.41
N ALA A 233 -15.49 -7.24 -11.73
CA ALA A 233 -14.50 -6.22 -11.42
C ALA A 233 -13.35 -6.20 -12.43
N CYS A 234 -12.68 -5.04 -12.58
CA CYS A 234 -11.38 -4.95 -13.22
C CYS A 234 -10.26 -4.73 -12.19
N HIS A 235 -9.01 -4.77 -12.65
CA HIS A 235 -7.85 -4.62 -11.78
C HIS A 235 -7.88 -3.29 -11.01
N GLY A 236 -7.76 -3.37 -9.69
CA GLY A 236 -7.68 -2.23 -8.78
C GLY A 236 -9.03 -1.73 -8.28
N ASP A 237 -10.16 -2.24 -8.77
CA ASP A 237 -11.49 -1.87 -8.25
C ASP A 237 -11.66 -2.22 -6.78
N GLU A 238 -11.02 -3.31 -6.33
CA GLU A 238 -11.06 -3.76 -4.94
C GLU A 238 -10.48 -2.73 -3.97
N LEU A 239 -9.56 -1.87 -4.44
CA LEU A 239 -8.97 -0.81 -3.63
C LEU A 239 -10.02 0.17 -3.13
N PHE A 240 -11.11 0.38 -3.88
CA PHE A 240 -12.20 1.29 -3.50
C PHE A 240 -13.17 0.68 -2.47
N TYR A 241 -12.90 -0.54 -2.01
CA TYR A 241 -13.56 -1.16 -0.86
C TYR A 241 -12.65 -1.19 0.38
N ILE A 242 -11.36 -0.86 0.22
CA ILE A 242 -10.38 -0.73 1.30
C ILE A 242 -10.16 0.75 1.63
N PHE A 243 -10.09 1.59 0.61
CA PHE A 243 -9.94 3.03 0.68
C PHE A 243 -11.24 3.74 0.30
N GLN A 244 -11.37 5.00 0.74
CA GLN A 244 -12.48 5.88 0.43
C GLN A 244 -12.03 7.01 -0.50
N PRO A 245 -12.08 6.83 -1.83
CA PRO A 245 -11.88 7.92 -2.77
C PRO A 245 -12.84 9.08 -2.53
N VAL A 246 -12.39 10.31 -2.80
CA VAL A 246 -13.17 11.54 -2.58
C VAL A 246 -14.46 11.57 -3.41
N VAL A 247 -14.47 10.92 -4.59
CA VAL A 247 -15.67 10.83 -5.44
C VAL A 247 -16.84 10.11 -4.75
N TYR A 248 -16.55 9.27 -3.75
CA TYR A 248 -17.56 8.58 -2.96
C TYR A 248 -17.87 9.26 -1.61
N SER A 249 -17.26 10.40 -1.29
CA SER A 249 -17.46 11.07 0.01
C SER A 249 -18.86 11.64 0.20
N LEU A 250 -19.57 11.96 -0.89
CA LEU A 250 -20.93 12.50 -0.86
C LEU A 250 -22.01 11.45 -1.13
N LEU A 251 -21.63 10.24 -1.52
CA LEU A 251 -22.56 9.16 -1.86
C LEU A 251 -22.39 8.01 -0.85
N PRO A 252 -23.38 7.76 0.02
CA PRO A 252 -23.30 6.63 0.94
C PRO A 252 -23.21 5.31 0.15
N PRO A 253 -22.43 4.33 0.63
CA PRO A 253 -22.38 3.01 0.00
C PRO A 253 -23.77 2.36 0.03
N THR A 254 -24.10 1.54 -0.97
CA THR A 254 -25.27 0.65 -0.84
C THR A 254 -25.03 -0.36 0.28
N TRP A 255 -26.07 -1.04 0.74
CA TRP A 255 -25.93 -2.10 1.75
C TRP A 255 -24.94 -3.21 1.33
N ASN A 256 -24.91 -3.57 0.04
CA ASN A 256 -23.98 -4.57 -0.49
C ASN A 256 -22.54 -4.04 -0.50
N ASP A 257 -22.34 -2.77 -0.85
CA ASP A 257 -21.02 -2.14 -0.79
C ASP A 257 -20.52 -2.02 0.65
N ALA A 258 -21.39 -1.62 1.58
CA ALA A 258 -21.05 -1.51 2.99
C ALA A 258 -20.64 -2.88 3.57
N ALA A 259 -21.37 -3.95 3.22
CA ALA A 259 -21.01 -5.31 3.61
C ALA A 259 -19.66 -5.75 3.02
N THR A 260 -19.38 -5.40 1.76
CA THR A 260 -18.10 -5.70 1.10
C THR A 260 -16.94 -4.93 1.73
N ILE A 261 -17.12 -3.63 1.98
CA ILE A 261 -16.16 -2.77 2.68
C ILE A 261 -15.83 -3.36 4.05
N GLU A 262 -16.86 -3.71 4.82
CA GLU A 262 -16.70 -4.29 6.15
C GLU A 262 -15.95 -5.62 6.09
N ALA A 263 -16.27 -6.51 5.14
CA ALA A 263 -15.57 -7.77 4.96
C ALA A 263 -14.09 -7.57 4.58
N MET A 264 -13.83 -6.80 3.52
CA MET A 264 -12.47 -6.51 3.03
C MET A 264 -11.61 -5.91 4.14
N THR A 265 -12.06 -4.81 4.74
CA THR A 265 -11.29 -4.11 5.76
C THR A 265 -11.13 -4.95 7.02
N THR A 266 -12.09 -5.81 7.38
CA THR A 266 -11.93 -6.79 8.46
C THR A 266 -10.84 -7.81 8.14
N PHE A 267 -10.82 -8.39 6.95
CA PHE A 267 -9.79 -9.37 6.59
C PHE A 267 -8.38 -8.77 6.59
N TRP A 268 -8.22 -7.60 5.95
CA TRP A 268 -6.94 -6.90 5.94
C TRP A 268 -6.49 -6.51 7.35
N THR A 269 -7.38 -5.92 8.16
CA THR A 269 -7.02 -5.52 9.54
C THR A 269 -6.77 -6.72 10.45
N ASN A 270 -7.49 -7.83 10.30
CA ASN A 270 -7.21 -9.06 11.04
C ASN A 270 -5.84 -9.63 10.65
N PHE A 271 -5.48 -9.64 9.37
CA PHE A 271 -4.14 -10.04 8.95
C PHE A 271 -3.05 -9.18 9.61
N ALA A 272 -3.20 -7.86 9.60
CA ALA A 272 -2.22 -6.99 10.26
C ALA A 272 -2.17 -7.20 11.78
N LYS A 273 -3.30 -7.50 12.43
CA LYS A 273 -3.38 -7.72 13.89
C LYS A 273 -2.86 -9.08 14.32
N THR A 274 -3.16 -10.14 13.57
CA THR A 274 -3.01 -11.54 14.03
C THR A 274 -2.21 -12.42 13.06
N GLY A 275 -1.93 -11.96 11.84
CA GLY A 275 -1.35 -12.77 10.76
C GLY A 275 -2.37 -13.68 10.06
N ILE A 276 -3.64 -13.64 10.45
CA ILE A 276 -4.70 -14.50 9.91
C ILE A 276 -5.87 -13.61 9.44
N PRO A 277 -6.18 -13.55 8.13
CA PRO A 277 -7.23 -12.68 7.58
C PRO A 277 -8.65 -13.23 7.78
N SER A 278 -8.87 -14.09 8.77
CA SER A 278 -10.17 -14.74 9.02
C SER A 278 -11.05 -13.95 9.99
N ASN A 279 -12.36 -14.20 10.01
CA ASN A 279 -13.28 -13.71 11.04
C ASN A 279 -14.20 -14.84 11.53
N SER A 280 -15.16 -14.52 12.41
CA SER A 280 -16.07 -15.53 13.00
C SER A 280 -16.99 -16.24 11.99
N ARG A 281 -17.18 -15.67 10.79
CA ARG A 281 -18.06 -16.22 9.74
C ARG A 281 -17.28 -16.86 8.59
N VAL A 282 -16.05 -16.39 8.33
CA VAL A 282 -15.23 -16.80 7.18
C VAL A 282 -13.85 -17.22 7.67
N SER A 283 -13.53 -18.50 7.45
CA SER A 283 -12.19 -19.04 7.62
C SER A 283 -11.44 -18.95 6.29
N TRP A 284 -10.59 -17.93 6.17
CA TRP A 284 -9.70 -17.73 5.02
C TRP A 284 -8.42 -18.54 5.24
N ARG A 285 -8.33 -19.68 4.56
CA ARG A 285 -7.21 -20.62 4.67
C ARG A 285 -6.02 -20.17 3.82
N SER A 286 -4.82 -20.60 4.22
CA SER A 286 -3.60 -20.27 3.49
C SER A 286 -3.49 -21.06 2.18
N SER A 287 -3.06 -20.37 1.14
CA SER A 287 -2.82 -20.87 -0.21
C SER A 287 -1.40 -21.43 -0.42
N ALA A 288 -0.56 -21.44 0.63
CA ALA A 288 0.85 -21.80 0.51
C ALA A 288 1.08 -23.27 0.12
N GLU A 289 0.21 -24.18 0.57
CA GLU A 289 0.32 -25.62 0.33
C GLU A 289 -0.59 -26.12 -0.78
N GLN A 290 -1.71 -25.43 -1.01
CA GLN A 290 -2.72 -25.77 -2.01
C GLN A 290 -3.24 -24.49 -2.65
N LEU A 291 -3.49 -24.53 -3.96
CA LEU A 291 -4.07 -23.41 -4.72
C LEU A 291 -5.55 -23.20 -4.38
N GLU A 292 -5.80 -22.78 -3.14
CA GLU A 292 -7.08 -22.28 -2.66
C GLU A 292 -7.09 -20.75 -2.67
N PHE A 293 -8.25 -20.14 -2.85
CA PHE A 293 -8.43 -18.71 -2.73
C PHE A 293 -9.79 -18.38 -2.13
N LEU A 294 -9.91 -17.20 -1.52
CA LEU A 294 -11.19 -16.68 -1.08
C LEU A 294 -11.90 -15.96 -2.25
N GLU A 295 -13.02 -16.50 -2.72
CA GLU A 295 -13.88 -15.78 -3.65
C GLU A 295 -14.67 -14.72 -2.88
N ILE A 296 -14.58 -13.46 -3.32
CA ILE A 296 -15.29 -12.32 -2.72
C ILE A 296 -16.27 -11.79 -3.78
N ASP A 297 -17.54 -12.13 -3.60
CA ASP A 297 -18.68 -11.74 -4.45
C ASP A 297 -19.91 -11.54 -3.54
N LYS A 298 -21.14 -11.75 -4.06
CA LYS A 298 -22.38 -11.82 -3.27
C LYS A 298 -22.30 -12.80 -2.10
N GLU A 299 -21.53 -13.87 -2.26
CA GLU A 299 -21.16 -14.80 -1.19
C GLU A 299 -19.64 -14.82 -1.07
N ILE A 300 -19.13 -14.86 0.17
CA ILE A 300 -17.71 -14.96 0.46
C ILE A 300 -17.40 -16.39 0.88
N LYS A 301 -16.55 -17.08 0.11
CA LYS A 301 -16.30 -18.51 0.30
C LYS A 301 -14.98 -18.97 -0.30
N MET A 302 -14.37 -19.96 0.34
CA MET A 302 -13.18 -20.61 -0.21
C MET A 302 -13.52 -21.36 -1.50
N ARG A 303 -12.60 -21.28 -2.45
CA ARG A 303 -12.65 -21.93 -3.76
C ARG A 303 -11.27 -22.47 -4.11
N THR A 304 -11.26 -23.39 -5.07
CA THR A 304 -10.06 -23.95 -5.67
C THR A 304 -9.97 -23.47 -7.11
N LEU A 305 -8.74 -23.26 -7.61
CA LEU A 305 -8.44 -23.01 -9.03
C LEU A 305 -9.33 -21.96 -9.75
N PRO A 306 -8.93 -20.68 -9.79
CA PRO A 306 -9.75 -19.65 -10.42
C PRO A 306 -9.80 -19.82 -11.94
N ASN A 307 -11.00 -19.68 -12.53
CA ASN A 307 -11.23 -19.66 -13.99
C ASN A 307 -10.59 -20.85 -14.74
N GLU A 308 -10.94 -22.08 -14.37
CA GLU A 308 -10.33 -23.31 -14.92
C GLU A 308 -10.28 -23.33 -16.45
N ASP A 309 -11.38 -22.94 -17.11
CA ASP A 309 -11.48 -22.88 -18.58
C ASP A 309 -10.46 -21.91 -19.20
N ARG A 310 -10.26 -20.74 -18.57
CA ARG A 310 -9.30 -19.74 -19.06
C ARG A 310 -7.87 -20.21 -18.86
N MET A 311 -7.59 -20.82 -17.72
CA MET A 311 -6.29 -21.41 -17.44
C MET A 311 -5.99 -22.56 -18.41
N LYS A 312 -6.99 -23.39 -18.71
CA LYS A 312 -6.88 -24.45 -19.71
C LYS A 312 -6.57 -23.87 -21.09
N PHE A 313 -7.32 -22.86 -21.53
CA PHE A 313 -7.09 -22.20 -22.82
C PHE A 313 -5.64 -21.71 -22.97
N TRP A 314 -5.10 -21.01 -21.96
CA TRP A 314 -3.73 -20.49 -22.03
C TRP A 314 -2.68 -21.61 -21.99
N ARG A 315 -2.90 -22.67 -21.20
CA ARG A 315 -2.03 -23.85 -21.22
C ARG A 315 -2.03 -24.52 -22.59
N ASP A 316 -3.21 -24.81 -23.14
CA ASP A 316 -3.36 -25.42 -24.46
C ASP A 316 -2.68 -24.57 -25.55
N ALA A 317 -2.83 -23.24 -25.49
CA ALA A 317 -2.20 -22.30 -26.41
C ALA A 317 -0.67 -22.30 -26.28
N PHE A 318 -0.14 -22.29 -25.06
CA PHE A 318 1.29 -22.33 -24.81
C PHE A 318 1.91 -23.67 -25.25
N GLU A 319 1.25 -24.80 -24.97
CA GLU A 319 1.71 -26.11 -25.42
C GLU A 319 1.74 -26.24 -26.94
N LYS A 320 0.72 -25.70 -27.62
CA LYS A 320 0.60 -25.77 -29.08
C LYS A 320 1.55 -24.82 -29.81
N TYR A 321 1.78 -23.61 -29.28
CA TYR A 321 2.46 -22.53 -30.00
C TYR A 321 3.71 -21.97 -29.32
N GLY A 322 3.92 -22.24 -28.03
CA GLY A 322 4.97 -21.63 -27.20
C GLY A 322 6.31 -22.35 -27.22
N ARG A 323 6.39 -23.58 -27.72
CA ARG A 323 7.65 -24.28 -27.98
C ARG A 323 8.12 -23.97 -29.40
N LYS A 324 9.02 -22.99 -29.52
CA LYS A 324 9.91 -22.82 -30.68
C LYS A 324 11.35 -22.85 -30.23
#